data_AF-A0A6C0KE13-F1
#
_entry.id   AF-A0A6C0KE13-F1
#
_cell.length_a   1.000
_cell.length_b   1.000
_cell.length_c   1.000
_cell.angle_alpha   90.00
_cell.angle_beta   90.00
_cell.angle_gamma   90.00
#
_symmetry.space_group_name_H-M   'P 1'
#
loop_
_entity.id
_entity.type
_entity.pdbx_description
1 polymer ?
#
loop_
_entity_poly.entity_id
_entity_poly.type
_entity_poly.pdbx_seq_one_letter_code
_entity_poly.pdbx_strand_id
1 'polypeptide(L)'
;MENMFKSVMKSNHHLVLTILLCVFIVFDIQVPGALANMIDNPIGKISVAALSLCLLSMNTLLGVIGLVAAYVLIQRSANTTGTQAEKDYLPSEAKKKAVLSAMNQFPVTVEEEVIAKMLPMNNQVDLSESEFKPVLGDTHNADKC
;
A
#
# COMPACT_ATOMS: atom_id res chain seq x y z
N MET A 1 13.60 -41.93 11.82
CA MET A 1 12.62 -40.86 12.13
C MET A 1 12.45 -40.62 13.64
N GLU A 2 12.58 -41.64 14.50
CA GLU A 2 12.33 -41.51 15.95
C GLU A 2 13.27 -40.56 16.69
N ASN A 3 14.54 -40.46 16.28
CA ASN A 3 15.53 -39.59 16.91
C ASN A 3 15.24 -38.09 16.72
N MET A 4 14.53 -37.72 15.65
CA MET A 4 14.14 -36.33 15.37
C MET A 4 13.01 -35.89 16.30
N PHE A 5 11.98 -36.73 16.45
CA PHE A 5 10.86 -36.49 17.37
C PHE A 5 11.30 -36.45 18.84
N LYS A 6 12.22 -37.34 19.22
CA LYS A 6 12.74 -37.41 20.60
C LYS A 6 13.58 -36.18 20.97
N SER A 7 14.29 -35.57 20.02
CA SER A 7 15.06 -34.33 20.23
C SER A 7 14.13 -33.12 20.42
N VAL A 8 13.02 -33.07 19.65
CA VAL A 8 11.98 -32.03 19.77
C VAL A 8 11.29 -32.11 21.14
N MET A 9 10.98 -33.32 21.62
CA MET A 9 10.28 -33.51 22.89
C MET A 9 11.13 -33.38 24.16
N LYS A 10 12.46 -33.31 24.01
CA LYS A 10 13.39 -33.13 25.14
C LYS A 10 13.43 -31.69 25.67
N SER A 11 12.95 -30.71 24.89
CA SER A 11 12.97 -29.30 25.23
C SER A 11 11.58 -28.68 25.16
N ASN A 12 10.94 -28.52 26.32
CA ASN A 12 9.56 -28.06 26.43
C ASN A 12 9.30 -26.73 25.66
N HIS A 13 10.25 -25.80 25.68
CA HIS A 13 10.09 -24.48 25.05
C HIS A 13 10.09 -24.52 23.51
N HIS A 14 10.96 -25.32 22.88
CA HIS A 14 11.03 -25.42 21.41
C HIS A 14 9.82 -26.17 20.85
N LEU A 15 9.33 -27.18 21.57
CA LEU A 15 8.13 -27.91 21.18
C LEU A 15 6.89 -27.00 21.22
N VAL A 16 6.71 -26.22 22.29
CA VAL A 16 5.59 -25.28 22.41
C VAL A 16 5.62 -24.24 21.29
N LEU A 17 6.78 -23.63 21.01
CA LEU A 17 6.90 -22.66 19.91
C LEU A 17 6.62 -23.29 18.54
N THR A 18 7.08 -24.52 18.31
CA THR A 18 6.82 -25.25 17.06
C THR A 18 5.31 -25.48 16.85
N ILE A 19 4.62 -25.96 17.89
CA ILE A 19 3.16 -26.18 17.84
C ILE A 19 2.44 -24.85 17.58
N LEU A 20 2.83 -23.78 18.27
CA LEU A 20 2.24 -22.46 18.09
C LEU A 20 2.40 -21.95 16.65
N LEU A 21 3.57 -22.12 16.05
CA LEU A 21 3.80 -21.75 14.64
C LEU A 21 2.99 -22.61 13.67
N CYS A 22 2.86 -23.92 13.92
CA CYS A 22 2.00 -24.79 13.12
C CYS A 22 0.54 -24.36 13.20
N VAL A 23 0.02 -24.07 14.40
CA VAL A 23 -1.34 -23.53 14.58
C VAL A 23 -1.49 -22.21 13.83
N PHE A 24 -0.52 -21.30 13.94
CA PHE A 24 -0.55 -20.04 13.20
C PHE A 24 -0.59 -20.23 11.68
N ILE A 25 0.13 -21.20 11.13
CA ILE A 25 0.12 -21.50 9.68
C ILE A 25 -1.25 -22.05 9.25
N VAL A 26 -1.78 -23.03 9.98
CA VAL A 26 -3.01 -23.75 9.61
C VAL A 26 -4.25 -22.87 9.79
N PHE A 27 -4.32 -22.12 10.89
CA PHE A 27 -5.45 -21.24 11.17
C PHE A 27 -5.22 -19.88 10.52
N ASP A 28 -6.27 -19.33 9.89
CA ASP A 28 -6.23 -17.98 9.32
C ASP A 28 -6.40 -16.92 10.41
N ILE A 29 -5.38 -16.79 11.24
CA ILE A 29 -5.33 -15.80 12.31
C ILE A 29 -5.01 -14.44 11.70
N GLN A 30 -5.97 -13.50 11.81
CA GLN A 30 -5.80 -12.14 11.34
C GLN A 30 -4.71 -11.41 12.16
N VAL A 31 -3.81 -10.73 11.46
CA VAL A 31 -2.76 -9.93 12.09
C VAL A 31 -3.35 -8.56 12.45
N PRO A 32 -3.27 -8.10 13.70
CA PRO A 32 -3.80 -6.79 14.07
C PRO A 32 -3.05 -5.67 13.35
N GLY A 33 -3.77 -4.61 12.94
CA GLY A 33 -3.25 -3.58 12.04
C GLY A 33 -1.93 -2.93 12.47
N ALA A 34 -1.70 -2.74 13.77
CA ALA A 34 -0.44 -2.18 14.28
C ALA A 34 0.77 -3.08 13.96
N LEU A 35 0.63 -4.40 14.16
CA LEU A 35 1.68 -5.38 13.81
C LEU A 35 1.83 -5.51 12.29
N ALA A 36 0.72 -5.50 11.56
CA ALA A 36 0.73 -5.57 10.11
C ALA A 36 1.50 -4.39 9.49
N ASN A 37 1.26 -3.16 9.95
CA ASN A 37 1.97 -1.97 9.49
C ASN A 37 3.48 -2.01 9.82
N MET A 38 3.86 -2.57 10.97
CA MET A 38 5.27 -2.72 11.33
C MET A 38 6.00 -3.74 10.45
N ILE A 39 5.32 -4.83 10.10
CA ILE A 39 5.87 -5.91 9.28
C ILE A 39 5.86 -5.54 7.80
N ASP A 40 4.84 -4.82 7.32
CA ASP A 40 4.64 -4.47 5.92
C ASP A 40 5.50 -3.29 5.44
N ASN A 41 6.75 -3.25 5.88
CA ASN A 41 7.81 -2.38 5.39
C ASN A 41 8.96 -3.27 4.88
N PRO A 42 9.72 -2.89 3.83
CA PRO A 42 10.92 -3.62 3.43
C PRO A 42 11.84 -4.00 4.60
N ILE A 43 12.06 -3.11 5.56
CA ILE A 43 12.87 -3.40 6.76
C ILE A 43 12.20 -4.46 7.64
N GLY A 44 10.89 -4.34 7.86
CA GLY A 44 10.09 -5.30 8.63
C GLY A 44 10.16 -6.70 8.04
N LYS A 45 9.95 -6.83 6.72
CA LYS A 45 10.01 -8.11 5.99
C LYS A 45 11.39 -8.76 6.09
N ILE A 46 12.46 -7.98 5.92
CA ILE A 46 13.84 -8.47 6.07
C ILE A 46 14.08 -8.94 7.50
N SER A 47 13.62 -8.19 8.51
CA SER A 47 13.82 -8.56 9.92
C SER A 47 13.11 -9.88 10.27
N VAL A 48 11.88 -10.08 9.79
CA VAL A 48 11.11 -11.32 9.99
C VAL A 48 11.80 -12.50 9.28
N ALA A 49 12.32 -12.30 8.07
CA ALA A 49 13.09 -13.32 7.36
C ALA A 49 14.39 -13.68 8.12
N ALA A 50 15.12 -12.68 8.61
CA ALA A 50 16.34 -12.89 9.39
C ALA A 50 16.06 -13.67 10.70
N LEU A 51 14.98 -13.32 11.41
CA LEU A 51 14.54 -14.05 12.61
C LEU A 51 14.23 -15.52 12.30
N SER A 52 13.59 -15.82 11.17
CA SER A 52 13.33 -17.19 10.74
C SER A 52 14.61 -17.99 10.46
N LEU A 53 15.63 -17.33 9.91
CA LEU A 53 16.96 -17.93 9.70
C LEU A 53 17.71 -18.16 11.01
N CYS A 54 17.57 -17.27 11.99
CA CYS A 54 18.11 -17.50 13.33
C CYS A 54 17.50 -18.73 13.99
N LEU A 55 16.19 -18.97 13.81
CA LEU A 55 15.53 -20.19 14.31
C LEU A 55 16.09 -21.47 13.67
N LEU A 56 16.48 -21.41 12.40
CA LEU A 56 17.12 -22.53 11.68
C LEU A 56 18.46 -22.93 12.31
N SER A 57 19.25 -21.96 12.78
CA SER A 57 20.51 -22.21 13.46
C SER A 57 20.34 -22.90 14.82
N MET A 58 19.19 -22.73 15.49
CA MET A 58 18.91 -23.36 16.79
C MET A 58 18.37 -24.77 16.63
N ASN A 59 17.37 -24.95 15.77
CA ASN A 59 16.78 -26.25 15.48
C ASN A 59 16.26 -26.27 14.04
N THR A 60 16.79 -27.19 13.24
CA THR A 60 16.49 -27.29 11.81
C THR A 60 14.99 -27.45 11.54
N LEU A 61 14.26 -28.24 12.34
CA LEU A 61 12.83 -28.44 12.15
C LEU A 61 12.03 -27.17 12.46
N LEU A 62 12.31 -26.55 13.62
CA LEU A 62 11.66 -25.31 14.03
C LEU A 62 11.96 -24.17 13.05
N GLY A 63 13.17 -24.10 12.50
CA GLY A 63 13.54 -23.09 11.50
C GLY A 63 12.82 -23.26 10.18
N VAL A 64 12.68 -24.49 9.67
CA VAL A 64 11.91 -24.74 8.43
C VAL A 64 10.45 -24.33 8.61
N ILE A 65 9.83 -24.72 9.73
CA ILE A 65 8.46 -24.30 10.07
C ILE A 65 8.39 -22.77 10.25
N GLY A 66 9.40 -22.19 10.90
CA GLY A 66 9.53 -20.74 11.10
C GLY A 66 9.65 -19.96 9.80
N LEU A 67 10.32 -20.50 8.79
CA LEU A 67 10.42 -19.91 7.44
C LEU A 67 9.06 -19.88 6.75
N VAL A 68 8.31 -20.97 6.83
CA VAL A 68 6.93 -21.02 6.29
C VAL A 68 6.02 -20.04 7.04
N ALA A 69 6.11 -20.01 8.37
CA ALA A 69 5.35 -19.08 9.20
C ALA A 69 5.70 -17.62 8.88
N ALA A 70 6.98 -17.30 8.66
CA ALA A 70 7.43 -15.97 8.27
C ALA A 70 6.83 -15.53 6.94
N TYR A 71 6.82 -16.41 5.93
CA TYR A 71 6.17 -16.14 4.66
C TYR A 71 4.67 -15.87 4.83
N VAL A 72 3.96 -16.73 5.57
CA VAL A 72 2.52 -16.59 5.84
C VAL A 72 2.24 -15.28 6.61
N LEU A 73 3.08 -14.93 7.59
CA LEU A 73 2.94 -13.71 8.37
C LEU A 73 3.10 -12.45 7.49
N ILE A 74 4.08 -12.44 6.59
CA ILE A 74 4.31 -11.33 5.65
C ILE A 74 3.13 -11.21 4.69
N GLN A 75 2.65 -12.32 4.14
CA GLN A 75 1.51 -12.33 3.22
C GLN A 75 0.23 -11.81 3.89
N ARG A 76 -0.10 -12.30 5.09
CA ARG A 76 -1.26 -11.85 5.85
C ARG A 76 -1.15 -10.39 6.28
N SER A 77 0.04 -9.93 6.62
CA SER A 77 0.28 -8.51 6.95
C SER A 77 0.01 -7.62 5.73
N ALA A 78 0.50 -7.99 4.55
CA ALA A 78 0.27 -7.23 3.30
C ALA A 78 -1.20 -7.22 2.85
N ASN A 79 -1.97 -8.28 3.16
CA ASN A 79 -3.41 -8.31 2.94
C ASN A 79 -4.16 -7.38 3.90
N THR A 80 -3.72 -7.30 5.15
CA THR A 80 -4.35 -6.46 6.19
C THR A 80 -4.11 -4.97 5.94
N THR A 81 -2.90 -4.60 5.52
CA THR A 81 -2.54 -3.20 5.20
C THR A 81 -3.10 -2.74 3.85
N GLY A 82 -3.40 -3.66 2.94
CA GLY A 82 -3.91 -3.37 1.60
C GLY A 82 -2.81 -3.26 0.53
N THR A 83 -1.53 -3.31 0.91
CA THR A 83 -0.39 -3.25 -0.02
C THR A 83 -0.42 -4.37 -1.08
N GLN A 84 -0.99 -5.53 -0.76
CA GLN A 84 -1.16 -6.60 -1.75
C GLN A 84 -2.18 -6.20 -2.82
N ALA A 85 -3.32 -5.62 -2.44
CA ALA A 85 -4.32 -5.13 -3.38
C ALA A 85 -3.77 -3.98 -4.24
N GLU A 86 -2.96 -3.09 -3.67
CA GLU A 86 -2.29 -2.04 -4.44
C GLU A 86 -1.38 -2.64 -5.52
N LYS A 87 -0.60 -3.68 -5.21
CA LYS A 87 0.27 -4.32 -6.20
C LYS A 87 -0.50 -5.03 -7.32
N ASP A 88 -1.62 -5.66 -6.96
CA ASP A 88 -2.38 -6.50 -7.88
C ASP A 88 -3.28 -5.65 -8.80
N TYR A 89 -3.78 -4.51 -8.31
CA TYR A 89 -4.80 -3.71 -9.01
C TYR A 89 -4.36 -2.31 -9.44
N LEU A 90 -3.31 -1.71 -8.83
CA LEU A 90 -2.85 -0.37 -9.24
C LEU A 90 -1.70 -0.46 -10.26
N PRO A 91 -1.78 0.30 -11.38
CA PRO A 91 -0.65 0.43 -12.28
C PRO A 91 0.47 1.23 -11.61
N SER A 92 1.73 0.91 -11.94
CA SER A 92 2.88 1.71 -11.52
C SER A 92 2.79 3.14 -12.05
N GLU A 93 3.44 4.09 -11.37
CA GLU A 93 3.47 5.49 -11.80
C GLU A 93 3.97 5.64 -13.24
N ALA A 94 5.01 4.91 -13.62
CA ALA A 94 5.52 4.89 -14.98
C ALA A 94 4.45 4.44 -16.01
N LYS A 95 3.66 3.41 -15.67
CA LYS A 95 2.59 2.91 -16.53
C LYS A 95 1.42 3.90 -16.60
N LYS A 96 1.04 4.49 -15.48
CA LYS A 96 0.04 5.58 -15.41
C LYS A 96 0.47 6.76 -16.27
N LYS A 97 1.72 7.21 -16.15
CA LYS A 97 2.29 8.32 -16.92
C LYS A 97 2.30 8.02 -18.41
N ALA A 98 2.67 6.80 -18.81
CA ALA A 98 2.64 6.40 -20.21
C ALA A 98 1.22 6.47 -20.79
N VAL A 99 0.22 5.98 -20.06
CA VAL A 99 -1.20 6.03 -20.48
C VAL A 99 -1.70 7.47 -20.56
N LEU A 100 -1.49 8.28 -19.53
CA LEU A 100 -1.92 9.69 -19.53
C LEU A 100 -1.22 10.49 -20.63
N SER A 101 0.07 10.26 -20.85
CA SER A 101 0.82 10.89 -21.93
C SER A 101 0.25 10.52 -23.29
N ALA A 102 -0.08 9.24 -23.52
CA ALA A 102 -0.69 8.80 -24.76
C ALA A 102 -2.08 9.41 -25.00
N MET A 103 -2.87 9.59 -23.94
CA MET A 103 -4.21 10.20 -24.02
C MET A 103 -4.17 11.72 -24.16
N ASN A 104 -3.07 12.37 -23.79
CA ASN A 104 -2.91 13.82 -23.81
C ASN A 104 -1.97 14.31 -24.92
N GLN A 105 -1.94 13.63 -26.07
CA GLN A 105 -1.25 14.12 -27.27
C GLN A 105 -2.21 15.00 -28.09
N PHE A 106 -2.30 16.29 -27.74
CA PHE A 106 -3.13 17.25 -28.46
C PHE A 106 -2.27 18.21 -29.29
N PRO A 107 -2.65 18.50 -30.55
CA PRO A 107 -1.95 19.49 -31.38
C PRO A 107 -2.15 20.93 -30.89
N VAL A 108 -3.22 21.19 -30.13
CA VAL A 108 -3.51 22.47 -29.47
C VAL A 108 -4.00 22.16 -28.05
N THR A 109 -3.44 22.83 -27.06
CA THR A 109 -3.82 22.68 -25.65
C THR A 109 -5.11 23.42 -25.35
N VAL A 110 -5.81 23.00 -24.27
CA VAL A 110 -7.03 23.68 -23.84
C VAL A 110 -6.72 25.12 -23.46
N GLU A 111 -5.57 25.34 -22.83
CA GLU A 111 -5.06 26.66 -22.48
C GLU A 111 -4.88 27.54 -23.72
N GLU A 112 -4.26 27.02 -24.79
CA GLU A 112 -4.13 27.74 -26.07
C GLU A 112 -5.48 28.02 -26.73
N GLU A 113 -6.42 27.07 -26.70
CA GLU A 113 -7.77 27.25 -27.26
C GLU A 113 -8.55 28.34 -26.49
N VAL A 114 -8.46 28.33 -25.16
CA VAL A 114 -9.11 29.34 -24.32
C VAL A 114 -8.48 30.72 -24.57
N ILE A 115 -7.15 30.81 -24.62
CA ILE A 115 -6.45 32.07 -24.93
C ILE A 115 -6.84 32.59 -26.32
N ALA A 116 -6.95 31.72 -27.32
CA ALA A 116 -7.38 32.10 -28.67
C ALA A 116 -8.83 32.61 -28.72
N LYS A 117 -9.70 32.15 -27.81
CA LYS A 117 -11.09 32.61 -27.65
C LYS A 117 -11.22 33.84 -26.76
N MET A 118 -10.18 34.23 -26.03
CA MET A 118 -10.20 35.48 -25.27
C MET A 118 -10.25 36.67 -26.24
N LEU A 119 -11.12 37.63 -25.95
CA LEU A 119 -11.18 38.87 -26.73
C LEU A 119 -9.83 39.58 -26.66
N PRO A 120 -9.31 40.10 -27.79
CA PRO A 120 -8.08 40.87 -27.78
C PRO A 120 -8.28 42.10 -26.90
N MET A 121 -7.39 42.27 -25.94
CA MET A 121 -7.37 43.44 -25.07
C MET A 121 -6.97 44.64 -25.92
N ASN A 122 -7.94 45.51 -26.24
CA ASN A 122 -7.69 46.74 -26.97
C ASN A 122 -7.12 47.80 -25.99
N ASN A 123 -6.40 48.80 -26.52
CA ASN A 123 -5.95 49.94 -25.70
C ASN A 123 -7.09 50.94 -25.37
N GLN A 124 -8.33 50.63 -25.76
CA GLN A 124 -9.51 51.42 -25.49
C GLN A 124 -10.34 50.70 -24.43
N VAL A 125 -9.80 50.68 -23.21
CA VAL A 125 -10.52 50.15 -22.04
C VAL A 125 -11.82 50.93 -21.93
N ASP A 126 -12.94 50.25 -22.16
CA ASP A 126 -14.25 50.79 -21.85
C ASP A 126 -14.34 50.91 -20.32
N LEU A 127 -14.20 52.14 -19.84
CA LEU A 127 -14.28 52.49 -18.42
C LEU A 127 -15.74 52.65 -17.96
N SER A 128 -16.72 52.38 -18.83
CA SER A 128 -18.11 52.33 -18.40
C SER A 128 -18.31 51.18 -17.40
N GLU A 129 -19.20 51.40 -16.42
CA GLU A 129 -19.53 50.35 -15.47
C GLU A 129 -20.10 49.14 -16.22
N SER A 130 -19.49 47.98 -16.03
CA SER A 130 -20.00 46.70 -16.52
C SER A 130 -21.46 46.52 -16.11
N GLU A 131 -22.33 46.26 -17.09
CA GLU A 131 -23.74 45.92 -16.85
C GLU A 131 -23.87 44.60 -16.06
N PHE A 132 -22.85 43.73 -16.16
CA PHE A 132 -22.75 42.53 -15.35
C PHE A 132 -22.39 42.88 -13.90
N LYS A 133 -23.37 42.70 -13.02
CA LYS A 133 -23.18 42.63 -11.57
C LYS A 133 -23.09 41.15 -11.17
N PRO A 134 -21.94 40.66 -10.69
CA PRO A 134 -21.86 39.30 -10.18
C PRO A 134 -22.83 39.17 -9.00
N VAL A 135 -23.89 38.41 -9.20
CA VAL A 135 -24.81 38.05 -8.13
C VAL A 135 -24.33 36.72 -7.58
N LEU A 136 -23.97 36.70 -6.30
CA LEU A 136 -23.63 35.46 -5.63
C LEU A 136 -24.89 34.56 -5.65
N GLY A 137 -24.79 33.38 -6.26
CA GLY A 137 -25.84 32.37 -6.16
C GLY A 137 -25.98 31.87 -4.72
N ASP A 138 -27.07 31.18 -4.43
CA ASP A 138 -27.26 30.54 -3.12
C ASP A 138 -26.07 29.61 -2.81
N THR A 139 -25.32 29.94 -1.77
CA THR A 139 -24.12 29.19 -1.35
C THR A 139 -24.47 27.93 -0.59
N HIS A 140 -25.75 27.64 -0.34
CA HIS A 140 -26.21 26.46 0.40
C HIS A 140 -25.43 26.22 1.70
N ASN A 141 -25.08 27.29 2.43
CA ASN A 141 -24.23 27.26 3.63
C ASN A 141 -22.79 26.72 3.44
N ALA A 142 -22.26 26.69 2.22
CA ALA A 142 -20.85 26.36 1.95
C ALA A 142 -19.86 27.42 2.48
N ASP A 143 -20.37 28.59 2.85
CA ASP A 143 -19.65 29.71 3.46
C ASP A 143 -19.45 29.57 4.98
N LYS A 144 -20.05 28.54 5.62
CA LYS A 144 -19.93 28.25 7.05
C LYS A 144 -19.00 27.06 7.29
N CYS A 145 -17.69 27.26 7.11
CA CYS A 145 -16.65 26.36 7.62
C CYS A 145 -15.52 27.17 8.25
#